data_AF-A0AAD9QLQ9-F1
#
_entry.id   AF-A0AAD9QLQ9-F1
#
_cell.length_a   1.000
_cell.length_b   1.000
_cell.length_c   1.000
_cell.angle_alpha   90.00
_cell.angle_beta   90.00
_cell.angle_gamma   90.00
#
_symmetry.space_group_name_H-M   'P 1'
#
loop_
_entity.id
_entity.type
_entity.pdbx_description
1 polymer ?
#
loop_
_entity_poly.entity_id
_entity_poly.type
_entity_poly.pdbx_seq_one_letter_code
_entity_poly.pdbx_strand_id
1 'polypeptide(L)'
;MMLGLSPGNPYFYNLDVLRHLFKFARQSSDKVLIFIPDKISEHNFQAVGSKNPERSARVKANRLRNKCHEAIETNGRGEAPFRYIKWMEEVETCQKYHEAYKEIQELYRRNEEFQADIKQSTEMALRCLKKGREKAEESHNKENEDAETFDLEEGVKYLLKELAFLEVVPSTYESCQEFVFVYHRSWPVLEKYMNGYYDNIPKPSLGFNAVDYFNYFFPEKYKPEVYIGVTVGVGATLGSFLTVTFQPKSNHLTVLVITQIISALLLIAEVAIVPIGEHLLKTPARFGVILTVIFAATVVQNVGGGALYSFVGRHFPKFGIHAAQSGGVCAFAATFVIRCVSKGSFEHLKDRNKGFRLSGFLFVALVDLIILLACCLLPILRTYVVREEQLVNALETTPLIKQQKEESINISRKMASPRSSTGATTAQLKNIPQQQTSAQQPPHTRPVTIKQVTGQVGL
;
A
#
# COMPACT_ATOMS: atom_id res chain seq x y z
N MET A 1 4.42 -16.53 20.18
CA MET A 1 3.24 -15.83 19.63
C MET A 1 2.02 -16.12 20.49
N MET A 2 1.14 -15.15 20.71
CA MET A 2 -0.13 -15.32 21.43
C MET A 2 -1.31 -14.97 20.53
N LEU A 3 -2.20 -15.92 20.26
CA LEU A 3 -3.37 -15.76 19.41
C LEU A 3 -4.59 -15.39 20.27
N GLY A 4 -5.11 -14.17 20.10
CA GLY A 4 -6.36 -13.74 20.73
C GLY A 4 -7.57 -14.22 19.92
N LEU A 5 -8.43 -15.04 20.51
CA LEU A 5 -9.60 -15.62 19.85
C LEU A 5 -10.87 -15.35 20.67
N SER A 6 -11.64 -14.33 20.30
CA SER A 6 -12.80 -13.88 21.10
C SER A 6 -14.02 -14.80 20.96
N PRO A 7 -14.58 -15.32 22.08
CA PRO A 7 -15.82 -16.06 22.07
C PRO A 7 -16.99 -15.23 21.52
N GLY A 8 -17.71 -15.79 20.55
CA GLY A 8 -18.91 -15.16 20.00
C GLY A 8 -18.64 -14.24 18.81
N ASN A 9 -17.38 -13.95 18.47
CA ASN A 9 -17.03 -13.25 17.25
C ASN A 9 -17.10 -14.21 16.04
N PRO A 10 -18.02 -13.99 15.07
CA PRO A 10 -18.23 -14.90 13.93
C PRO A 10 -16.98 -15.19 13.11
N TYR A 11 -16.03 -14.26 13.07
CA TYR A 11 -14.78 -14.39 12.33
C TYR A 11 -13.99 -15.66 12.73
N PHE A 12 -13.91 -15.98 14.02
CA PHE A 12 -13.18 -17.16 14.51
C PHE A 12 -14.01 -18.46 14.44
N TYR A 13 -15.27 -18.41 14.02
CA TYR A 13 -16.07 -19.63 13.79
C TYR A 13 -15.96 -20.13 12.35
N ASN A 14 -15.27 -19.42 11.48
CA ASN A 14 -14.92 -19.92 10.15
C ASN A 14 -13.66 -20.80 10.26
N LEU A 15 -13.80 -22.07 9.88
CA LEU A 15 -12.75 -23.07 10.04
C LEU A 15 -11.52 -22.79 9.16
N ASP A 16 -11.72 -22.27 7.95
CA ASP A 16 -10.62 -21.95 7.06
C ASP A 16 -9.78 -20.81 7.64
N VAL A 17 -10.41 -19.85 8.32
CA VAL A 17 -9.71 -18.76 9.01
C VAL A 17 -8.77 -19.30 10.07
N LEU A 18 -9.29 -20.18 10.93
CA LEU A 18 -8.50 -20.82 11.98
C LEU A 18 -7.37 -21.68 11.38
N ARG A 19 -7.63 -22.44 10.31
CA ARG A 19 -6.61 -23.25 9.64
C ARG A 19 -5.43 -22.40 9.17
N HIS A 20 -5.69 -21.29 8.49
CA HIS A 20 -4.64 -20.39 8.02
C HIS A 20 -3.91 -19.72 9.19
N LEU A 21 -4.64 -19.28 10.22
CA LEU A 21 -4.06 -18.65 11.41
C LEU A 21 -3.15 -19.62 12.19
N PHE A 22 -3.56 -20.87 12.39
CA PHE A 22 -2.71 -21.85 13.07
C PHE A 22 -1.54 -22.30 12.22
N LYS A 23 -1.72 -22.39 10.89
CA LYS A 23 -0.60 -22.65 9.97
C LYS A 23 0.45 -21.55 10.07
N PHE A 24 0.03 -20.28 10.10
CA PHE A 24 0.91 -19.12 10.31
C PHE A 24 1.68 -19.25 11.62
N ALA A 25 0.95 -19.39 12.72
CA ALA A 25 1.53 -19.37 14.06
C ALA A 25 2.58 -20.49 14.24
N ARG A 26 2.31 -21.67 13.66
CA ARG A 26 3.25 -22.79 13.64
C ARG A 26 4.52 -22.50 12.82
N GLN A 27 4.41 -21.77 11.72
CA GLN A 27 5.54 -21.45 10.84
C GLN A 27 6.37 -20.26 11.35
N SER A 28 5.79 -19.41 12.19
CA SER A 28 6.38 -18.12 12.59
C SER A 28 6.74 -18.02 14.06
N SER A 29 6.57 -19.09 14.85
CA SER A 29 6.95 -19.06 16.27
C SER A 29 7.24 -20.43 16.84
N ASP A 30 8.17 -20.47 17.80
CA ASP A 30 8.55 -21.70 18.52
C ASP A 30 7.45 -22.16 19.47
N LYS A 31 6.66 -21.22 20.00
CA LYS A 31 5.58 -21.46 20.94
C LYS A 31 4.38 -20.58 20.62
N VAL A 32 3.21 -21.21 20.59
CA VAL A 32 1.92 -20.57 20.33
C VAL A 32 1.02 -20.70 21.55
N LEU A 33 0.70 -19.56 22.17
CA LEU A 33 -0.29 -19.48 23.23
C LEU A 33 -1.65 -19.15 22.61
N ILE A 34 -2.68 -19.94 22.90
CA ILE A 34 -4.05 -19.71 22.45
C ILE A 34 -4.82 -19.08 23.60
N PHE A 35 -5.16 -17.80 23.43
CA PHE A 35 -5.93 -17.03 24.40
C PHE A 35 -7.39 -16.95 23.96
N ILE A 36 -8.24 -17.68 24.67
CA ILE A 36 -9.71 -17.59 24.56
C ILE A 36 -10.22 -17.04 25.89
N PRO A 37 -10.66 -15.77 25.96
CA PRO A 37 -11.09 -15.11 27.20
C PRO A 37 -12.45 -15.63 27.68
N ASP A 38 -12.53 -16.89 28.10
CA ASP A 38 -13.78 -17.57 28.44
C ASP A 38 -14.42 -17.02 29.72
N LYS A 39 -13.65 -16.93 30.82
CA LYS A 39 -14.15 -16.49 32.12
C LYS A 39 -14.60 -15.04 32.07
N ILE A 40 -13.74 -14.14 31.60
CA ILE A 40 -14.03 -12.71 31.57
C ILE A 40 -15.12 -12.33 30.56
N SER A 41 -15.38 -13.16 29.54
CA SER A 41 -16.47 -12.94 28.58
C SER A 41 -17.85 -12.91 29.23
N GLU A 42 -18.01 -13.43 30.46
CA GLU A 42 -19.28 -13.34 31.20
C GLU A 42 -19.76 -11.89 31.35
N HIS A 43 -18.84 -10.92 31.52
CA HIS A 43 -19.16 -9.49 31.58
C HIS A 43 -19.82 -9.00 30.29
N ASN A 44 -19.30 -9.39 29.13
CA ASN A 44 -19.90 -9.02 27.84
C ASN A 44 -21.29 -9.63 27.67
N PHE A 45 -21.48 -10.88 28.11
CA PHE A 45 -22.80 -11.53 28.04
C PHE A 45 -23.79 -10.92 29.03
N GLN A 46 -23.33 -10.51 30.21
CA GLN A 46 -24.15 -9.82 31.20
C GLN A 46 -24.57 -8.43 30.69
N ALA A 47 -23.62 -7.69 30.11
CA ALA A 47 -23.86 -6.38 29.52
C ALA A 47 -24.94 -6.39 28.42
N VAL A 48 -25.03 -7.46 27.63
CA VAL A 48 -26.07 -7.63 26.59
C VAL A 48 -27.33 -8.36 27.09
N GLY A 49 -27.53 -8.45 28.41
CA GLY A 49 -28.74 -9.01 29.02
C GLY A 49 -28.89 -10.53 28.87
N SER A 50 -27.80 -11.30 28.89
CA SER A 50 -27.90 -12.76 28.99
C SER A 50 -28.47 -13.16 30.35
N LYS A 51 -29.44 -14.08 30.36
CA LYS A 51 -30.01 -14.66 31.60
C LYS A 51 -29.01 -15.51 32.37
N ASN A 52 -28.03 -16.10 31.67
CA ASN A 52 -27.01 -16.97 32.26
C ASN A 52 -25.63 -16.64 31.64
N PRO A 53 -25.02 -15.49 32.00
CA PRO A 53 -23.83 -14.98 31.33
C PRO A 53 -22.65 -15.94 31.37
N GLU A 54 -22.38 -16.57 32.52
CA GLU A 54 -21.32 -17.58 32.67
C GLU A 54 -21.54 -18.78 31.73
N ARG A 55 -22.75 -19.32 31.69
CA ARG A 55 -23.09 -20.45 30.81
C ARG A 55 -22.94 -20.06 29.34
N SER A 56 -23.40 -18.87 28.95
CA SER A 56 -23.26 -18.36 27.59
C SER A 56 -21.79 -18.23 27.18
N ALA A 57 -20.96 -17.65 28.05
CA ALA A 57 -19.53 -17.50 27.84
C ALA A 57 -18.85 -18.86 27.66
N ARG A 58 -19.10 -19.80 28.59
CA ARG A 58 -18.55 -21.16 28.56
C ARG A 58 -18.92 -21.93 27.30
N VAL A 59 -20.20 -21.90 26.89
CA VAL A 59 -20.67 -22.61 25.69
C VAL A 59 -19.99 -22.07 24.43
N LYS A 60 -19.89 -20.74 24.30
CA LYS A 60 -19.24 -20.10 23.13
C LYS A 60 -17.73 -20.39 23.11
N ALA A 61 -17.06 -20.29 24.25
CA ALA A 61 -15.65 -20.62 24.37
C ALA A 61 -15.38 -22.10 24.02
N ASN A 62 -16.18 -23.04 24.54
CA ASN A 62 -16.00 -24.46 24.23
C ASN A 62 -16.25 -24.77 22.75
N ARG A 63 -17.26 -24.15 22.14
CA ARG A 63 -17.50 -24.29 20.69
C ARG A 63 -16.30 -23.77 19.88
N LEU A 64 -15.70 -22.66 20.31
CA LEU A 64 -14.50 -22.11 19.68
C LEU A 64 -13.27 -23.02 19.88
N ARG A 65 -13.06 -23.56 21.08
CA ARG A 65 -12.00 -24.55 21.37
C ARG A 65 -12.10 -25.77 20.46
N ASN A 66 -13.31 -26.33 20.30
CA ASN A 66 -13.53 -27.48 19.42
C ASN A 66 -13.15 -27.18 17.96
N LYS A 67 -13.52 -26.01 17.45
CA LYS A 67 -13.10 -25.56 16.12
C LYS A 67 -11.59 -25.34 16.00
N CYS A 68 -10.96 -24.86 17.08
CA CYS A 68 -9.51 -24.70 17.11
C CYS A 68 -8.81 -26.06 17.05
N HIS A 69 -9.29 -27.05 17.82
CA HIS A 69 -8.80 -28.42 17.74
C HIS A 69 -8.91 -28.99 16.32
N GLU A 70 -10.10 -28.88 15.70
CA GLU A 70 -10.33 -29.32 14.31
C GLU A 70 -9.35 -28.66 13.32
N ALA A 71 -9.12 -27.35 13.45
CA ALA A 71 -8.20 -26.61 12.59
C ALA A 71 -6.73 -27.00 12.81
N ILE A 72 -6.32 -27.24 14.07
CA ILE A 72 -4.95 -27.67 14.42
C ILE A 72 -4.68 -29.08 13.89
N GLU A 73 -5.62 -30.00 14.04
CA GLU A 73 -5.50 -31.38 13.55
C GLU A 73 -5.38 -31.45 12.03
N THR A 74 -6.16 -30.63 11.31
CA THR A 74 -6.11 -30.56 9.84
C THR A 74 -4.73 -30.11 9.34
N ASN A 75 -3.98 -29.33 10.12
CA ASN A 75 -2.67 -28.81 9.74
C ASN A 75 -1.52 -29.82 9.93
N GLY A 76 -1.78 -31.07 10.36
CA GLY A 76 -0.81 -32.15 10.48
C GLY A 76 -0.34 -32.46 11.92
N ARG A 77 0.03 -33.73 12.16
CA ARG A 77 0.34 -34.36 13.46
C ARG A 77 1.81 -34.26 13.91
N GLY A 78 2.43 -33.09 13.81
CA GLY A 78 3.69 -32.82 14.54
C GLY A 78 3.38 -32.53 16.02
N GLU A 79 4.36 -32.67 16.92
CA GLU A 79 4.25 -32.13 18.29
C GLU A 79 3.87 -30.65 18.17
N ALA A 80 2.63 -30.34 18.54
CA ALA A 80 2.04 -29.07 18.16
C ALA A 80 2.48 -28.00 19.18
N PRO A 81 3.05 -26.86 18.76
CA PRO A 81 3.52 -25.82 19.68
C PRO A 81 2.38 -25.04 20.35
N PHE A 82 1.15 -25.57 20.34
CA PHE A 82 -0.04 -24.89 20.80
C PHE A 82 -0.35 -25.23 22.26
N ARG A 83 -0.48 -24.21 23.09
CA ARG A 83 -0.95 -24.32 24.47
C ARG A 83 -2.10 -23.35 24.69
N TYR A 84 -3.21 -23.84 25.24
CA TYR A 84 -4.29 -22.97 25.71
C TYR A 84 -3.89 -22.32 27.02
N ILE A 85 -4.19 -21.03 27.13
CA ILE A 85 -4.07 -20.28 28.38
C ILE A 85 -5.23 -20.69 29.28
N LYS A 86 -4.91 -21.11 30.50
CA LYS A 86 -5.88 -21.54 31.50
C LYS A 86 -6.14 -20.38 32.46
N TRP A 87 -7.21 -19.63 32.22
CA TRP A 87 -7.46 -18.36 32.92
C TRP A 87 -7.50 -18.50 34.44
N MET A 88 -8.28 -19.46 34.95
CA MET A 88 -8.46 -19.64 36.39
C MET A 88 -7.16 -20.07 37.08
N GLU A 89 -6.37 -20.92 36.43
CA GLU A 89 -5.20 -21.54 37.02
C GLU A 89 -3.92 -20.73 36.84
N GLU A 90 -3.81 -19.96 35.76
CA GLU A 90 -2.57 -19.25 35.37
C GLU A 90 -2.68 -17.74 35.49
N VAL A 91 -3.90 -17.17 35.41
CA VAL A 91 -4.11 -15.71 35.42
C VAL A 91 -4.72 -15.25 36.74
N GLU A 92 -5.83 -15.85 37.18
CA GLU A 92 -6.49 -15.43 38.43
C GLU A 92 -5.72 -15.78 39.70
N THR A 93 -4.74 -16.69 39.62
CA THR A 93 -3.83 -17.00 40.73
C THR A 93 -2.58 -16.11 40.73
N CYS A 94 -2.35 -15.33 39.66
CA CYS A 94 -1.15 -14.53 39.49
C CYS A 94 -1.27 -13.20 40.25
N GLN A 95 -0.42 -13.03 41.26
CA GLN A 95 -0.39 -11.79 42.05
C GLN A 95 -0.10 -10.54 41.19
N LYS A 96 0.82 -10.64 40.23
CA LYS A 96 1.14 -9.55 39.29
C LYS A 96 -0.07 -9.13 38.46
N TYR A 97 -0.93 -10.09 38.07
CA TYR A 97 -2.17 -9.79 37.35
C TYR A 97 -3.14 -8.94 38.20
N HIS A 98 -3.28 -9.25 39.49
CA HIS A 98 -4.14 -8.47 40.39
C HIS A 98 -3.63 -7.05 40.60
N GLU A 99 -2.32 -6.87 40.69
CA GLU A 99 -1.67 -5.56 40.78
C GLU A 99 -1.92 -4.74 39.51
N ALA A 100 -1.61 -5.31 38.34
CA ALA A 100 -1.88 -4.67 37.04
C ALA A 100 -3.37 -4.34 36.86
N TYR A 101 -4.27 -5.23 37.26
CA TYR A 101 -5.71 -4.98 37.16
C TYR A 101 -6.15 -3.80 38.02
N LYS A 102 -5.62 -3.68 39.24
CA LYS A 102 -5.89 -2.54 40.11
C LYS A 102 -5.36 -1.23 39.51
N GLU A 103 -4.15 -1.24 38.97
CA GLU A 103 -3.54 -0.07 38.32
C GLU A 103 -4.34 0.40 37.09
N ILE A 104 -4.78 -0.54 36.25
CA ILE A 104 -5.62 -0.24 35.09
C ILE A 104 -6.99 0.31 35.50
N GLN A 105 -7.58 -0.22 36.59
CA GLN A 105 -8.81 0.34 37.14
C GLN A 105 -8.62 1.78 37.66
N GLU A 106 -7.49 2.06 38.30
CA GLU A 106 -7.16 3.42 38.75
C GLU A 106 -6.91 4.36 37.57
N LEU A 107 -6.22 3.88 36.52
CA LEU A 107 -6.03 4.61 35.27
C LEU A 107 -7.38 4.96 34.60
N TYR A 108 -8.30 3.99 34.52
CA TYR A 108 -9.65 4.20 33.98
C TYR A 108 -10.47 5.23 34.76
N ARG A 109 -10.26 5.38 36.07
CA ARG A 109 -10.95 6.40 36.88
C ARG A 109 -10.34 7.80 36.72
N ARG A 110 -9.02 7.90 36.54
CA ARG A 110 -8.29 9.17 36.58
C ARG A 110 -7.99 9.79 35.22
N ASN A 111 -7.96 9.00 34.15
CA ASN A 111 -7.63 9.47 32.81
C ASN A 111 -8.89 9.43 31.93
N GLU A 112 -9.43 10.62 31.63
CA GLU A 112 -10.68 10.78 30.85
C GLU A 112 -10.56 10.23 29.42
N GLU A 113 -9.39 10.37 28.79
CA GLU A 113 -9.18 9.87 27.43
C GLU A 113 -9.11 8.34 27.40
N PHE A 114 -8.39 7.73 28.35
CA PHE A 114 -8.37 6.27 28.50
C PHE A 114 -9.78 5.74 28.76
N GLN A 115 -10.53 6.41 29.63
CA GLN A 115 -11.92 6.06 29.90
C GLN A 115 -12.80 6.12 28.63
N ALA A 116 -12.71 7.19 27.85
CA ALA A 116 -13.49 7.37 26.63
C ALA A 116 -13.15 6.30 25.58
N ASP A 117 -11.87 6.04 25.36
CA ASP A 117 -11.35 5.04 24.43
C ASP A 117 -11.78 3.60 24.81
N ILE A 118 -11.74 3.27 26.11
CA ILE A 118 -12.23 2.00 26.66
C ILE A 118 -13.74 1.84 26.43
N LYS A 119 -14.52 2.88 26.73
CA LYS A 119 -15.97 2.88 26.52
C LYS A 119 -16.33 2.70 25.04
N GLN A 120 -15.66 3.43 24.15
CA GLN A 120 -15.87 3.31 22.71
C GLN A 120 -15.56 1.88 22.20
N SER A 121 -14.42 1.32 22.61
CA SER A 121 -14.03 -0.04 22.21
C SER A 121 -14.99 -1.10 22.74
N THR A 122 -15.44 -0.93 23.99
CA THR A 122 -16.42 -1.82 24.64
C THR A 122 -17.76 -1.76 23.91
N GLU A 123 -18.28 -0.57 23.63
CA GLU A 123 -19.52 -0.38 22.88
C GLU A 123 -19.47 -1.09 21.52
N MET A 124 -18.38 -0.92 20.77
CA MET A 124 -18.20 -1.59 19.48
C MET A 124 -18.25 -3.12 19.60
N ALA A 125 -17.63 -3.68 20.65
CA ALA A 125 -17.64 -5.12 20.92
C ALA A 125 -19.03 -5.62 21.29
N LEU A 126 -19.75 -4.92 22.17
CA LEU A 126 -21.10 -5.29 22.62
C LEU A 126 -22.11 -5.24 21.47
N ARG A 127 -22.05 -4.21 20.61
CA ARG A 127 -22.90 -4.12 19.39
C ARG A 127 -22.66 -5.31 18.46
N CYS A 128 -21.40 -5.74 18.28
CA CYS A 128 -21.10 -6.92 17.47
C CYS A 128 -21.67 -8.21 18.08
N LEU A 129 -21.56 -8.36 19.41
CA LEU A 129 -22.06 -9.53 20.13
C LEU A 129 -23.59 -9.63 20.06
N LYS A 130 -24.30 -8.51 20.22
CA LYS A 130 -25.77 -8.45 20.16
C LYS A 130 -26.30 -8.80 18.76
N LYS A 131 -25.75 -8.21 17.70
CA LYS A 131 -26.12 -8.56 16.31
C LYS A 131 -25.86 -10.03 15.96
N GLY A 132 -24.81 -10.62 16.53
CA GLY A 132 -24.52 -12.05 16.40
C GLY A 132 -25.52 -12.95 17.14
N ARG A 133 -26.19 -12.42 18.17
CA ARG A 133 -27.23 -13.10 18.95
C ARG A 133 -28.60 -13.00 18.27
N GLU A 134 -28.97 -11.82 17.78
CA GLU A 134 -30.23 -11.60 17.06
C GLU A 134 -30.35 -12.51 15.84
N LYS A 135 -29.29 -12.68 15.04
CA LYS A 135 -29.27 -13.64 13.91
C LYS A 135 -29.46 -15.11 14.32
N ALA A 136 -29.21 -15.46 15.58
CA ALA A 136 -29.43 -16.80 16.11
C ALA A 136 -30.82 -16.95 16.76
N GLU A 137 -31.46 -15.85 17.16
CA GLU A 137 -32.78 -15.81 17.79
C GLU A 137 -33.90 -15.47 16.77
N GLU A 138 -33.59 -14.87 15.61
CA GLU A 138 -34.52 -14.55 14.50
C GLU A 138 -35.20 -15.79 13.85
N SER A 139 -34.87 -17.02 14.28
CA SER A 139 -35.69 -18.20 13.99
C SER A 139 -36.98 -18.28 14.83
N HIS A 140 -37.15 -17.46 15.87
CA HIS A 140 -38.38 -17.38 16.65
C HIS A 140 -38.61 -15.96 17.19
N ASN A 141 -39.59 -15.27 16.60
CA ASN A 141 -40.22 -14.01 17.02
C ASN A 141 -39.47 -12.71 16.68
N LYS A 142 -40.03 -12.01 15.69
CA LYS A 142 -39.84 -10.57 15.45
C LYS A 142 -40.68 -9.75 16.44
N GLU A 143 -40.29 -8.49 16.56
CA GLU A 143 -40.93 -7.38 17.28
C GLU A 143 -40.44 -7.21 18.73
N ASN A 144 -39.33 -6.49 18.86
CA ASN A 144 -39.29 -5.24 19.62
C ASN A 144 -38.02 -4.45 19.26
N GLU A 145 -38.22 -3.30 18.61
CA GLU A 145 -37.23 -2.24 18.41
C GLU A 145 -37.02 -1.46 19.72
N ASP A 146 -36.69 -2.16 20.81
CA ASP A 146 -36.27 -1.50 22.04
C ASP A 146 -34.84 -1.01 21.85
N ALA A 147 -34.63 0.29 22.11
CA ALA A 147 -33.35 0.98 22.03
C ALA A 147 -32.19 0.07 22.47
N GLU A 148 -31.08 0.06 21.71
CA GLU A 148 -29.86 -0.72 22.00
C GLU A 148 -29.29 -0.36 23.38
N THR A 149 -29.90 -0.87 24.44
CA THR A 149 -29.44 -0.69 25.81
C THR A 149 -28.59 -1.91 26.15
N PHE A 150 -27.29 -1.68 26.29
CA PHE A 150 -26.36 -2.58 26.93
C PHE A 150 -25.77 -1.87 28.14
N ASP A 151 -25.50 -2.63 29.20
CA ASP A 151 -24.79 -2.10 30.38
C ASP A 151 -23.31 -1.93 30.02
N LEU A 152 -22.96 -0.71 29.59
CA LEU A 152 -21.63 -0.39 29.12
C LEU A 152 -20.58 -0.56 30.23
N GLU A 153 -20.87 -0.17 31.47
CA GLU A 153 -19.93 -0.26 32.58
C GLU A 153 -19.65 -1.73 32.98
N GLU A 154 -20.65 -2.61 32.83
CA GLU A 154 -20.41 -4.04 32.97
C GLU A 154 -19.49 -4.57 31.86
N GLY A 155 -19.72 -4.17 30.60
CA GLY A 155 -18.86 -4.55 29.48
C GLY A 155 -17.42 -4.05 29.63
N VAL A 156 -17.21 -2.86 30.21
CA VAL A 156 -15.88 -2.29 30.44
C VAL A 156 -15.02 -3.23 31.30
N LYS A 157 -15.61 -3.95 32.26
CA LYS A 157 -14.88 -4.89 33.13
C LYS A 157 -14.17 -5.98 32.32
N TYR A 158 -14.73 -6.44 31.21
CA TYR A 158 -14.07 -7.37 30.29
C TYR A 158 -12.75 -6.78 29.79
N LEU A 159 -12.81 -5.57 29.24
CA LEU A 159 -11.69 -4.96 28.55
C LEU A 159 -10.55 -4.60 29.52
N LEU A 160 -10.90 -4.10 30.72
CA LEU A 160 -9.91 -3.79 31.76
C LEU A 160 -9.18 -5.06 32.24
N LYS A 161 -9.91 -6.18 32.42
CA LYS A 161 -9.30 -7.47 32.79
C LYS A 161 -8.41 -8.01 31.68
N GLU A 162 -8.82 -7.87 30.42
CA GLU A 162 -8.03 -8.31 29.28
C GLU A 162 -6.72 -7.52 29.15
N LEU A 163 -6.76 -6.18 29.30
CA LEU A 163 -5.56 -5.33 29.28
C LEU A 163 -4.59 -5.69 30.41
N ALA A 164 -5.10 -5.91 31.63
CA ALA A 164 -4.29 -6.31 32.78
C ALA A 164 -3.57 -7.64 32.53
N PHE A 165 -4.27 -8.60 31.93
CA PHE A 165 -3.66 -9.86 31.55
C PHE A 165 -2.54 -9.64 30.51
N LEU A 166 -2.80 -8.87 29.45
CA LEU A 166 -1.83 -8.61 28.39
C LEU A 166 -0.55 -7.95 28.91
N GLU A 167 -0.66 -7.04 29.88
CA GLU A 167 0.49 -6.39 30.52
C GLU A 167 1.41 -7.40 31.24
N VAL A 168 0.83 -8.38 31.92
CA VAL A 168 1.60 -9.32 32.75
C VAL A 168 2.04 -10.58 32.01
N VAL A 169 1.60 -10.80 30.76
CA VAL A 169 1.96 -12.00 29.97
C VAL A 169 3.47 -12.31 29.99
N PRO A 170 4.39 -11.34 29.79
CA PRO A 170 5.81 -11.62 29.82
C PRO A 170 6.28 -12.18 31.17
N SER A 171 5.69 -11.71 32.26
CA SER A 171 5.98 -12.16 33.61
C SER A 171 5.31 -13.49 33.99
N THR A 172 4.17 -13.81 33.38
CA THR A 172 3.47 -15.10 33.59
C THR A 172 4.18 -16.24 32.85
N TYR A 173 4.89 -15.93 31.75
CA TYR A 173 5.53 -16.92 30.89
C TYR A 173 7.03 -16.64 30.71
N GLU A 174 7.77 -16.50 31.81
CA GLU A 174 9.20 -16.10 31.86
C GLU A 174 10.14 -16.93 30.96
N SER A 175 9.73 -18.16 30.60
CA SER A 175 10.45 -19.01 29.62
C SER A 175 10.53 -18.45 28.19
N CYS A 176 9.76 -17.41 27.87
CA CYS A 176 9.69 -16.82 26.53
C CYS A 176 10.36 -15.44 26.53
N GLN A 177 11.27 -15.19 25.60
CA GLN A 177 12.02 -13.92 25.52
C GLN A 177 11.22 -12.80 24.86
N GLU A 178 10.39 -13.14 23.87
CA GLU A 178 9.61 -12.16 23.09
C GLU A 178 8.14 -12.58 22.95
N PHE A 179 7.24 -11.61 23.08
CA PHE A 179 5.81 -11.82 22.92
C PHE A 179 5.24 -10.94 21.82
N VAL A 180 4.41 -11.56 20.98
CA VAL A 180 3.59 -10.86 20.00
C VAL A 180 2.15 -11.31 20.21
N PHE A 181 1.28 -10.37 20.60
CA PHE A 181 -0.16 -10.58 20.59
C PHE A 181 -0.70 -10.38 19.18
N VAL A 182 -1.43 -11.39 18.70
CA VAL A 182 -1.96 -11.46 17.35
C VAL A 182 -3.48 -11.41 17.40
N TYR A 183 -4.05 -10.42 16.73
CA TYR A 183 -5.49 -10.26 16.58
C TYR A 183 -5.87 -9.79 15.17
N HIS A 184 -7.10 -10.07 14.75
CA HIS A 184 -7.57 -9.83 13.37
C HIS A 184 -7.96 -8.38 13.03
N ARG A 185 -7.99 -7.50 14.04
CA ARG A 185 -8.34 -6.08 13.90
C ARG A 185 -7.29 -5.26 14.62
N SER A 186 -7.09 -4.03 14.16
CA SER A 186 -6.40 -3.02 14.95
C SER A 186 -7.10 -2.85 16.29
N TRP A 187 -6.32 -2.50 17.31
CA TRP A 187 -6.84 -2.26 18.64
C TRP A 187 -6.20 -0.98 19.18
N PRO A 188 -6.73 0.20 18.77
CA PRO A 188 -6.09 1.48 19.06
C PRO A 188 -5.84 1.73 20.55
N VAL A 189 -6.75 1.27 21.42
CA VAL A 189 -6.59 1.41 22.88
C VAL A 189 -5.43 0.60 23.41
N LEU A 190 -5.28 -0.65 22.96
CA LEU A 190 -4.13 -1.48 23.31
C LEU A 190 -2.83 -0.86 22.79
N GLU A 191 -2.83 -0.39 21.54
CA GLU A 191 -1.67 0.26 20.93
C GLU A 191 -1.25 1.53 21.69
N LYS A 192 -2.20 2.43 21.99
CA LYS A 192 -1.97 3.63 22.80
C LYS A 192 -1.45 3.25 24.20
N TYR A 193 -2.08 2.27 24.85
CA TYR A 193 -1.70 1.84 26.19
C TYR A 193 -0.28 1.24 26.26
N MET A 194 0.07 0.38 25.30
CA MET A 194 1.39 -0.25 25.22
C MET A 194 2.50 0.77 24.88
N ASN A 195 2.16 1.86 24.18
CA ASN A 195 3.09 2.95 23.90
C ASN A 195 3.21 3.97 25.05
N GLY A 196 2.52 3.74 26.17
CA GLY A 196 2.55 4.64 27.32
C GLY A 196 1.77 5.94 27.09
N TYR A 197 0.85 5.99 26.14
CA TYR A 197 0.13 7.22 25.81
C TYR A 197 -0.71 7.77 26.98
N TYR A 198 -1.28 6.88 27.81
CA TYR A 198 -2.18 7.27 28.90
C TYR A 198 -1.47 7.51 30.24
N ASP A 199 -0.28 6.94 30.43
CA ASP A 199 0.44 6.91 31.71
C ASP A 199 1.92 7.31 31.61
N ASN A 200 2.42 7.60 30.41
CA ASN A 200 3.82 7.85 30.07
C ASN A 200 4.77 6.67 30.35
N ILE A 201 4.24 5.44 30.44
CA ILE A 201 5.02 4.23 30.71
C ILE A 201 4.90 3.28 29.50
N PRO A 202 5.91 3.26 28.61
CA PRO A 202 5.92 2.32 27.50
C PRO A 202 6.10 0.88 28.00
N LYS A 203 5.39 -0.06 27.37
CA LYS A 203 5.34 -1.48 27.71
C LYS A 203 5.88 -2.31 26.52
N PRO A 204 7.20 -2.23 26.23
CA PRO A 204 7.79 -2.78 25.00
C PRO A 204 7.80 -4.32 24.94
N SER A 205 7.49 -4.98 26.07
CA SER A 205 7.56 -6.43 26.24
C SER A 205 6.46 -7.19 25.49
N LEU A 206 5.42 -6.50 25.02
CA LEU A 206 4.36 -7.09 24.20
C LEU A 206 4.25 -6.34 22.86
N GLY A 207 4.75 -6.96 21.79
CA GLY A 207 4.44 -6.51 20.44
C GLY A 207 2.96 -6.72 20.15
N PHE A 208 2.28 -5.71 19.62
CA PHE A 208 0.95 -5.89 19.04
C PHE A 208 1.09 -6.02 17.53
N ASN A 209 0.74 -7.18 17.01
CA ASN A 209 0.54 -7.35 15.58
C ASN A 209 -0.96 -7.52 15.39
N ALA A 210 -1.62 -6.42 15.01
CA ALA A 210 -2.83 -6.56 14.23
C ALA A 210 -2.39 -7.36 13.00
N VAL A 211 -2.65 -8.66 13.01
CA VAL A 211 -2.77 -9.43 11.79
C VAL A 211 -4.05 -8.92 11.17
N ASP A 212 -3.96 -7.68 10.71
CA ASP A 212 -4.82 -7.16 9.71
C ASP A 212 -4.74 -8.26 8.66
N TYR A 213 -5.88 -8.90 8.51
CA TYR A 213 -6.13 -9.95 7.54
C TYR A 213 -5.49 -9.56 6.19
N PHE A 214 -5.34 -8.25 5.94
CA PHE A 214 -4.61 -7.58 4.87
C PHE A 214 -3.17 -7.96 4.54
N ASN A 215 -2.36 -8.46 5.48
CA ASN A 215 -0.97 -8.83 5.17
C ASN A 215 -0.75 -10.34 5.07
N TYR A 216 -1.68 -11.16 5.59
CA TYR A 216 -1.55 -12.62 5.60
C TYR A 216 -2.59 -13.35 4.71
N PHE A 217 -3.81 -12.82 4.55
CA PHE A 217 -4.84 -13.35 3.62
C PHE A 217 -4.73 -12.85 2.19
N PHE A 218 -3.66 -12.13 1.85
CA PHE A 218 -3.38 -11.84 0.45
C PHE A 218 -2.16 -12.61 -0.09
N PRO A 219 -2.21 -13.97 -0.20
CA PRO A 219 -1.71 -14.59 -1.40
C PRO A 219 -2.60 -14.12 -2.57
N GLU A 220 -2.06 -13.24 -3.41
CA GLU A 220 -2.31 -12.94 -4.83
C GLU A 220 -3.71 -13.02 -5.48
N LYS A 221 -4.74 -13.72 -4.98
CA LYS A 221 -5.99 -13.95 -5.73
C LYS A 221 -7.04 -12.84 -5.58
N TYR A 222 -6.61 -11.60 -5.78
CA TYR A 222 -7.38 -10.37 -6.09
C TYR A 222 -7.25 -9.30 -5.03
N LYS A 223 -6.05 -8.69 -4.99
CA LYS A 223 -5.88 -7.25 -4.74
C LYS A 223 -6.13 -6.55 -6.08
N PRO A 224 -7.32 -6.00 -6.32
CA PRO A 224 -7.63 -5.38 -7.59
C PRO A 224 -6.61 -4.29 -7.97
N GLU A 225 -5.97 -3.66 -6.98
CA GLU A 225 -4.91 -2.67 -7.13
C GLU A 225 -3.61 -3.27 -7.67
N VAL A 226 -3.28 -4.52 -7.29
CA VAL A 226 -2.10 -5.24 -7.82
C VAL A 226 -2.37 -5.69 -9.25
N TYR A 227 -3.57 -6.21 -9.55
CA TYR A 227 -3.93 -6.58 -10.91
C TYR A 227 -3.99 -5.36 -11.82
N ILE A 228 -4.60 -4.25 -11.38
CA ILE A 228 -4.56 -2.98 -12.11
C ILE A 228 -3.11 -2.54 -12.29
N GLY A 229 -2.29 -2.53 -11.23
CA GLY A 229 -0.89 -2.12 -11.31
C GLY A 229 -0.07 -2.95 -12.30
N VAL A 230 -0.20 -4.28 -12.26
CA VAL A 230 0.47 -5.19 -13.19
C VAL A 230 -0.06 -5.02 -14.60
N THR A 231 -1.39 -4.95 -14.79
CA THR A 231 -2.02 -4.73 -16.10
C THR A 231 -1.57 -3.42 -16.74
N VAL A 232 -1.54 -2.33 -15.97
CA VAL A 232 -1.04 -1.03 -16.41
C VAL A 232 0.45 -1.12 -16.74
N GLY A 233 1.26 -1.77 -15.90
CA GLY A 233 2.70 -1.95 -16.15
C GLY A 233 2.99 -2.72 -17.44
N VAL A 234 2.30 -3.83 -17.68
CA VAL A 234 2.44 -4.64 -18.90
C VAL A 234 1.92 -3.87 -20.12
N GLY A 235 0.76 -3.23 -20.01
CA GLY A 235 0.18 -2.42 -21.08
C GLY A 235 1.08 -1.25 -21.49
N ALA A 236 1.67 -0.56 -20.50
CA ALA A 236 2.60 0.54 -20.75
C ALA A 236 3.89 0.07 -21.45
N THR A 237 4.42 -1.08 -21.04
CA THR A 237 5.59 -1.69 -21.67
C THR A 237 5.31 -2.04 -23.14
N LEU A 238 4.16 -2.65 -23.43
CA LEU A 238 3.76 -2.98 -24.80
C LEU A 238 3.54 -1.73 -25.64
N GLY A 239 2.83 -0.72 -25.14
CA GLY A 239 2.60 0.54 -25.87
C GLY A 239 3.91 1.29 -26.16
N SER A 240 4.87 1.26 -25.22
CA SER A 240 6.21 1.83 -25.42
C SER A 240 6.97 1.10 -26.51
N PHE A 241 6.95 -0.24 -26.50
CA PHE A 241 7.57 -1.06 -27.54
C PHE A 241 6.99 -0.76 -28.93
N LEU A 242 5.66 -0.75 -29.05
CA LEU A 242 4.97 -0.44 -30.30
C LEU A 242 5.33 0.94 -30.86
N THR A 243 5.48 1.93 -29.98
CA THR A 243 5.91 3.28 -30.37
C THR A 243 7.30 3.29 -31.00
N VAL A 244 8.24 2.54 -30.42
CA VAL A 244 9.62 2.49 -30.91
C VAL A 244 9.71 1.70 -32.21
N THR A 245 9.00 0.58 -32.33
CA THR A 245 9.06 -0.27 -33.54
C THR A 245 8.27 0.30 -34.70
N PHE A 246 7.14 0.96 -34.43
CA PHE A 246 6.25 1.53 -35.43
C PHE A 246 6.21 3.05 -35.31
N GLN A 247 7.38 3.67 -35.37
CA GLN A 247 7.46 5.14 -35.37
C GLN A 247 6.59 5.73 -36.48
N PRO A 248 5.65 6.63 -36.18
CA PRO A 248 4.83 7.25 -37.19
C PRO A 248 5.73 8.01 -38.18
N LYS A 249 5.65 7.64 -39.45
CA LYS A 249 6.54 8.21 -40.48
C LYS A 249 6.21 9.68 -40.78
N SER A 250 4.94 10.09 -40.77
CA SER A 250 4.57 11.49 -41.09
C SER A 250 3.38 12.11 -40.36
N ASN A 251 2.47 11.32 -39.76
CA ASN A 251 1.20 11.85 -39.25
C ASN A 251 1.03 11.67 -37.72
N HIS A 252 1.97 12.18 -36.94
CA HIS A 252 1.96 12.08 -35.46
C HIS A 252 0.68 12.62 -34.84
N LEU A 253 0.18 13.75 -35.36
CA LEU A 253 -1.06 14.38 -34.88
C LEU A 253 -2.28 13.49 -35.18
N THR A 254 -2.33 12.85 -36.36
CA THR A 254 -3.42 11.93 -36.71
C THR A 254 -3.40 10.69 -35.83
N VAL A 255 -2.22 10.12 -35.56
CA VAL A 255 -2.07 9.00 -34.64
C VAL A 255 -2.55 9.39 -33.24
N LEU A 256 -2.13 10.54 -32.75
CA LEU A 256 -2.52 11.09 -31.45
C LEU A 256 -4.05 11.29 -31.33
N VAL A 257 -4.68 11.90 -32.32
CA VAL A 257 -6.14 12.11 -32.37
C VAL A 257 -6.88 10.78 -32.41
N ILE A 258 -6.43 9.83 -33.23
CA ILE A 258 -7.02 8.49 -33.31
C ILE A 258 -6.88 7.77 -31.96
N THR A 259 -5.72 7.81 -31.31
CA THR A 259 -5.53 7.19 -29.98
C THR A 259 -6.42 7.82 -28.92
N GLN A 260 -6.66 9.13 -28.98
CA GLN A 260 -7.56 9.82 -28.04
C GLN A 260 -9.02 9.43 -28.25
N ILE A 261 -9.46 9.32 -29.51
CA ILE A 261 -10.81 8.87 -29.86
C ILE A 261 -11.02 7.43 -29.35
N ILE A 262 -10.05 6.54 -29.58
CA ILE A 262 -10.12 5.15 -29.10
C ILE A 262 -10.14 5.10 -27.57
N SER A 263 -9.32 5.89 -26.88
CA SER A 263 -9.31 5.96 -25.41
C SER A 263 -10.68 6.41 -24.86
N ALA A 264 -11.25 7.46 -25.43
CA ALA A 264 -12.58 7.96 -25.04
C ALA A 264 -13.68 6.91 -25.29
N LEU A 265 -13.62 6.17 -26.40
CA LEU A 265 -14.56 5.09 -26.68
C LEU A 265 -14.41 3.92 -25.69
N LEU A 266 -13.19 3.59 -25.26
CA LEU A 266 -12.94 2.58 -24.22
C LEU A 266 -13.46 3.01 -22.85
N LEU A 267 -13.32 4.30 -22.50
CA LEU A 267 -13.89 4.87 -21.28
C LEU A 267 -15.43 4.85 -21.31
N ILE A 268 -16.05 5.19 -22.45
CA ILE A 268 -17.50 5.09 -22.63
C ILE A 268 -17.95 3.62 -22.55
N ALA A 269 -17.23 2.70 -23.16
CA ALA A 269 -17.52 1.27 -23.09
C ALA A 269 -17.45 0.75 -21.64
N GLU A 270 -16.48 1.22 -20.84
CA GLU A 270 -16.37 0.88 -19.42
C GLU A 270 -17.56 1.43 -18.60
N VAL A 271 -17.95 2.68 -18.85
CA VAL A 271 -19.07 3.34 -18.15
C VAL A 271 -20.42 2.74 -18.54
N ALA A 272 -20.62 2.37 -19.82
CA ALA A 272 -21.91 1.93 -20.33
C ALA A 272 -22.12 0.41 -20.28
N ILE A 273 -21.09 -0.41 -20.55
CA ILE A 273 -21.24 -1.87 -20.68
C ILE A 273 -21.16 -2.57 -19.31
N VAL A 274 -20.34 -2.05 -18.39
CA VAL A 274 -20.14 -2.67 -17.06
C VAL A 274 -21.40 -2.65 -16.17
N PRO A 275 -22.23 -1.59 -16.13
CA PRO A 275 -23.52 -1.61 -15.43
C PRO A 275 -24.53 -2.56 -16.07
N ILE A 276 -24.58 -2.65 -17.42
CA ILE A 276 -25.55 -3.47 -18.15
C ILE A 276 -25.30 -4.98 -17.91
N GLY A 277 -24.05 -5.37 -17.67
CA GLY A 277 -23.66 -6.74 -17.33
C GLY A 277 -23.95 -7.16 -15.88
N GLU A 278 -24.54 -6.30 -15.04
CA GLU A 278 -24.69 -6.53 -13.60
C GLU A 278 -25.54 -7.76 -13.21
N HIS A 279 -26.35 -8.26 -14.14
CA HIS A 279 -27.16 -9.47 -13.94
C HIS A 279 -26.73 -10.66 -14.83
N LEU A 280 -25.82 -10.44 -15.79
CA LEU A 280 -25.54 -11.41 -16.87
C LEU A 280 -24.20 -12.16 -16.72
N LEU A 281 -23.19 -11.57 -16.08
CA LEU A 281 -21.83 -12.15 -16.02
C LEU A 281 -21.46 -12.60 -14.60
N LYS A 282 -20.72 -13.70 -14.42
CA LYS A 282 -20.17 -14.07 -13.10
C LYS A 282 -19.06 -13.09 -12.67
N THR A 283 -18.90 -12.87 -11.36
CA THR A 283 -17.91 -11.92 -10.78
C THR A 283 -16.48 -12.03 -11.34
N PRO A 284 -15.91 -13.23 -11.58
CA PRO A 284 -14.56 -13.35 -12.17
C PRO A 284 -14.49 -12.92 -13.64
N ALA A 285 -15.53 -13.22 -14.43
CA ALA A 285 -15.59 -12.84 -15.84
C ALA A 285 -15.68 -11.32 -16.00
N ARG A 286 -16.43 -10.64 -15.11
CA ARG A 286 -16.51 -9.18 -15.05
C ARG A 286 -15.15 -8.55 -14.77
N PHE A 287 -14.41 -9.11 -13.83
CA PHE A 287 -13.07 -8.62 -13.51
C PHE A 287 -12.11 -8.74 -14.69
N GLY A 288 -12.16 -9.86 -15.42
CA GLY A 288 -11.37 -10.05 -16.64
C GLY A 288 -11.68 -9.01 -17.73
N VAL A 289 -12.97 -8.66 -17.92
CA VAL A 289 -13.38 -7.62 -18.86
C VAL A 289 -12.82 -6.25 -18.47
N ILE A 290 -12.92 -5.88 -17.18
CA ILE A 290 -12.39 -4.60 -16.68
C ILE A 290 -10.87 -4.53 -16.91
N LEU A 291 -10.12 -5.57 -16.54
CA LEU A 291 -8.67 -5.59 -16.80
C LEU A 291 -8.32 -5.51 -18.29
N THR A 292 -9.12 -6.11 -19.16
CA THR A 292 -8.91 -6.06 -20.62
C THR A 292 -9.09 -4.63 -21.15
N VAL A 293 -10.11 -3.91 -20.67
CA VAL A 293 -10.34 -2.51 -21.04
C VAL A 293 -9.21 -1.62 -20.53
N ILE A 294 -8.82 -1.77 -19.26
CA ILE A 294 -7.68 -1.03 -18.66
C ILE A 294 -6.40 -1.30 -19.43
N PHE A 295 -6.14 -2.55 -19.80
CA PHE A 295 -4.98 -2.93 -20.61
C PHE A 295 -4.99 -2.22 -21.98
N ALA A 296 -6.09 -2.33 -22.72
CA ALA A 296 -6.23 -1.73 -24.05
C ALA A 296 -6.09 -0.20 -24.00
N ALA A 297 -6.73 0.45 -23.03
CA ALA A 297 -6.62 1.89 -22.81
C ALA A 297 -5.17 2.28 -22.54
N THR A 298 -4.48 1.55 -21.66
CA THR A 298 -3.08 1.83 -21.31
C THR A 298 -2.14 1.71 -22.54
N VAL A 299 -2.33 0.68 -23.38
CA VAL A 299 -1.52 0.51 -24.60
C VAL A 299 -1.75 1.68 -25.57
N VAL A 300 -3.02 2.02 -25.83
CA VAL A 300 -3.41 3.10 -26.74
C VAL A 300 -2.87 4.45 -26.26
N GLN A 301 -2.99 4.74 -24.96
CA GLN A 301 -2.48 5.96 -24.34
C GLN A 301 -0.95 6.07 -24.44
N ASN A 302 -0.22 4.97 -24.27
CA ASN A 302 1.24 4.96 -24.42
C ASN A 302 1.68 5.16 -25.88
N VAL A 303 0.96 4.60 -26.86
CA VAL A 303 1.21 4.86 -28.29
C VAL A 303 0.93 6.33 -28.64
N GLY A 304 -0.17 6.89 -28.14
CA GLY A 304 -0.51 8.30 -28.30
C GLY A 304 0.54 9.22 -27.67
N GLY A 305 0.93 8.96 -26.42
CA GLY A 305 2.01 9.66 -25.74
C GLY A 305 3.35 9.54 -26.46
N GLY A 306 3.64 8.38 -27.05
CA GLY A 306 4.80 8.16 -27.90
C GLY A 306 4.81 9.03 -29.16
N ALA A 307 3.68 9.13 -29.86
CA ALA A 307 3.51 10.02 -31.00
C ALA A 307 3.65 11.49 -30.59
N LEU A 308 3.11 11.86 -29.41
CA LEU A 308 3.30 13.18 -28.81
C LEU A 308 4.79 13.48 -28.57
N TYR A 309 5.51 12.55 -27.96
CA TYR A 309 6.95 12.70 -27.71
C TYR A 309 7.75 12.80 -28.99
N SER A 310 7.45 11.98 -30.00
CA SER A 310 8.12 12.09 -31.30
C SER A 310 7.81 13.42 -31.99
N PHE A 311 6.59 13.93 -31.86
CA PHE A 311 6.20 15.24 -32.38
C PHE A 311 6.98 16.35 -31.67
N VAL A 312 6.97 16.36 -30.33
CA VAL A 312 7.68 17.34 -29.51
C VAL A 312 9.18 17.25 -29.72
N GLY A 313 9.77 16.06 -29.82
CA GLY A 313 11.19 15.90 -30.10
C GLY A 313 11.61 16.42 -31.48
N ARG A 314 10.75 16.25 -32.51
CA ARG A 314 11.00 16.77 -33.85
C ARG A 314 10.82 18.29 -33.96
N HIS A 315 9.80 18.85 -33.31
CA HIS A 315 9.47 20.28 -33.42
C HIS A 315 10.10 21.14 -32.32
N PHE A 316 10.46 20.56 -31.18
CA PHE A 316 10.97 21.24 -29.99
C PHE A 316 12.17 20.47 -29.38
N PRO A 317 13.28 20.28 -30.12
CA PRO A 317 14.39 19.42 -29.70
C PRO A 317 15.05 19.81 -28.36
N LYS A 318 15.03 21.10 -28.00
CA LYS A 318 15.50 21.59 -26.68
C LYS A 318 14.66 21.07 -25.50
N PHE A 319 13.39 20.76 -25.74
CA PHE A 319 12.45 20.27 -24.74
C PHE A 319 12.25 18.75 -24.79
N GLY A 320 12.69 18.08 -25.86
CA GLY A 320 12.49 16.63 -26.06
C GLY A 320 13.10 15.75 -24.96
N ILE A 321 14.28 16.12 -24.43
CA ILE A 321 14.94 15.38 -23.35
C ILE A 321 14.19 15.55 -22.02
N HIS A 322 13.71 16.76 -21.72
CA HIS A 322 12.92 17.04 -20.52
C HIS A 322 11.51 16.45 -20.58
N ALA A 323 10.93 16.38 -21.78
CA ALA A 323 9.65 15.72 -22.03
C ALA A 323 9.77 14.19 -21.80
N ALA A 324 10.85 13.55 -22.28
CA ALA A 324 11.08 12.13 -22.02
C ALA A 324 11.25 11.82 -20.52
N GLN A 325 11.90 12.71 -19.77
CA GLN A 325 12.05 12.58 -18.31
C GLN A 325 10.74 12.83 -17.55
N SER A 326 9.86 13.71 -18.05
CA SER A 326 8.57 13.99 -17.40
C SER A 326 7.55 12.84 -17.55
N GLY A 327 7.70 11.98 -18.56
CA GLY A 327 6.85 10.80 -18.74
C GLY A 327 6.94 9.81 -17.58
N GLY A 328 8.15 9.60 -17.04
CA GLY A 328 8.35 8.79 -15.83
C GLY A 328 7.72 9.41 -14.57
N VAL A 329 7.76 10.74 -14.47
CA VAL A 329 7.15 11.50 -13.37
C VAL A 329 5.62 11.47 -13.45
N CYS A 330 5.05 11.59 -14.65
CA CYS A 330 3.61 11.45 -14.87
C CYS A 330 3.11 10.03 -14.61
N ALA A 331 3.87 9.00 -15.01
CA ALA A 331 3.54 7.61 -14.70
C ALA A 331 3.61 7.34 -13.19
N PHE A 332 4.62 7.86 -12.50
CA PHE A 332 4.74 7.77 -11.04
C PHE A 332 3.60 8.52 -10.33
N ALA A 333 3.29 9.75 -10.76
CA ALA A 333 2.19 10.55 -10.23
C ALA A 333 0.83 9.89 -10.46
N ALA A 334 0.58 9.31 -11.65
CA ALA A 334 -0.62 8.54 -11.93
C ALA A 334 -0.70 7.31 -11.00
N THR A 335 0.39 6.58 -10.81
CA THR A 335 0.44 5.41 -9.91
C THR A 335 0.25 5.78 -8.43
N PHE A 336 0.78 6.93 -8.02
CA PHE A 336 0.60 7.48 -6.68
C PHE A 336 -0.84 7.95 -6.45
N VAL A 337 -1.42 8.69 -7.40
CA VAL A 337 -2.82 9.11 -7.38
C VAL A 337 -3.74 7.90 -7.42
N ILE A 338 -3.43 6.85 -8.18
CA ILE A 338 -4.14 5.56 -8.13
C ILE A 338 -4.10 4.99 -6.72
N ARG A 339 -2.95 4.96 -6.05
CA ARG A 339 -2.88 4.48 -4.67
C ARG A 339 -3.70 5.33 -3.71
N CYS A 340 -3.67 6.65 -3.83
CA CYS A 340 -4.42 7.57 -2.99
C CYS A 340 -5.94 7.50 -3.24
N VAL A 341 -6.34 7.48 -4.51
CA VAL A 341 -7.74 7.39 -4.94
C VAL A 341 -8.32 6.02 -4.67
N SER A 342 -7.57 4.96 -4.90
CA SER A 342 -7.99 3.59 -4.60
C SER A 342 -8.18 3.43 -3.10
N LYS A 343 -7.21 3.85 -2.28
CA LYS A 343 -7.34 3.85 -0.82
C LYS A 343 -8.55 4.65 -0.32
N GLY A 344 -8.73 5.89 -0.81
CA GLY A 344 -9.88 6.72 -0.45
C GLY A 344 -11.23 6.18 -0.95
N SER A 345 -11.28 5.58 -2.14
CA SER A 345 -12.51 4.97 -2.70
C SER A 345 -12.93 3.72 -1.93
N PHE A 346 -11.98 2.92 -1.46
CA PHE A 346 -12.24 1.76 -0.61
C PHE A 346 -12.63 2.13 0.82
N GLU A 347 -12.05 3.21 1.37
CA GLU A 347 -12.42 3.76 2.69
C GLU A 347 -13.83 4.38 2.68
N HIS A 348 -14.24 5.05 1.59
CA HIS A 348 -15.50 5.79 1.54
C HIS A 348 -16.72 4.91 1.19
N LEU A 349 -16.58 3.96 0.26
CA LEU A 349 -17.75 3.23 -0.26
C LEU A 349 -18.19 2.03 0.59
N LYS A 350 -17.37 1.54 1.53
CA LYS A 350 -17.53 0.30 2.34
C LYS A 350 -17.76 -1.00 1.52
N ASP A 351 -18.24 -0.90 0.28
CA ASP A 351 -18.45 -1.94 -0.72
C ASP A 351 -17.23 -2.00 -1.66
N ARG A 352 -16.54 -3.14 -1.60
CA ARG A 352 -15.31 -3.43 -2.35
C ARG A 352 -15.50 -3.39 -3.87
N ASN A 353 -16.67 -3.72 -4.40
CA ASN A 353 -16.91 -3.71 -5.85
C ASN A 353 -17.13 -2.29 -6.36
N LYS A 354 -17.77 -1.43 -5.56
CA LYS A 354 -17.98 -0.02 -5.90
C LYS A 354 -16.68 0.79 -5.78
N GLY A 355 -15.88 0.54 -4.73
CA GLY A 355 -14.57 1.17 -4.54
C GLY A 355 -13.60 0.88 -5.69
N PHE A 356 -13.58 -0.38 -6.16
CA PHE A 356 -12.77 -0.78 -7.30
C PHE A 356 -13.16 -0.06 -8.59
N ARG A 357 -14.46 -0.01 -8.91
CA ARG A 357 -14.97 0.69 -10.09
C ARG A 357 -14.60 2.17 -10.06
N LEU A 358 -14.80 2.83 -8.92
CA LEU A 358 -14.47 4.25 -8.77
C LEU A 358 -12.97 4.52 -9.00
N SER A 359 -12.10 3.62 -8.54
CA SER A 359 -10.66 3.74 -8.77
C SER A 359 -10.25 3.57 -10.24
N GLY A 360 -10.90 2.64 -10.97
CA GLY A 360 -10.71 2.50 -12.42
C GLY A 360 -11.20 3.73 -13.20
N PHE A 361 -12.39 4.23 -12.87
CA PHE A 361 -12.96 5.43 -13.50
C PHE A 361 -12.06 6.65 -13.35
N LEU A 362 -11.59 6.90 -12.13
CA LEU A 362 -10.74 8.04 -11.84
C LEU A 362 -9.36 7.93 -12.52
N PHE A 363 -8.86 6.71 -12.73
CA PHE A 363 -7.62 6.49 -13.48
C PHE A 363 -7.75 6.86 -14.95
N VAL A 364 -8.71 6.26 -15.66
CA VAL A 364 -8.85 6.48 -17.11
C VAL A 364 -9.21 7.96 -17.38
N ALA A 365 -10.11 8.54 -16.58
CA ALA A 365 -10.48 9.95 -16.69
C ALA A 365 -9.31 10.91 -16.44
N LEU A 366 -8.44 10.61 -15.46
CA LEU A 366 -7.27 11.43 -15.15
C LEU A 366 -6.25 11.40 -16.30
N VAL A 367 -5.96 10.22 -16.85
CA VAL A 367 -5.01 10.08 -17.95
C VAL A 367 -5.54 10.76 -19.21
N ASP A 368 -6.82 10.57 -19.54
CA ASP A 368 -7.46 11.23 -20.68
C ASP A 368 -7.49 12.76 -20.53
N LEU A 369 -7.72 13.27 -19.32
CA LEU A 369 -7.63 14.71 -19.03
C LEU A 369 -6.21 15.25 -19.23
N ILE A 370 -5.19 14.52 -18.78
CA ILE A 370 -3.78 14.92 -18.99
C ILE A 370 -3.44 14.97 -20.48
N ILE A 371 -3.88 13.98 -21.27
CA ILE A 371 -3.64 13.95 -22.71
C ILE A 371 -4.42 15.08 -23.39
N LEU A 372 -5.67 15.33 -23.02
CA LEU A 372 -6.47 16.43 -23.56
C LEU A 372 -5.81 17.79 -23.28
N LEU A 373 -5.35 18.02 -22.05
CA LEU A 373 -4.62 19.24 -21.70
C LEU A 373 -3.34 19.38 -22.52
N ALA A 374 -2.58 18.30 -22.70
CA ALA A 374 -1.39 18.30 -23.56
C ALA A 374 -1.75 18.65 -25.03
N CYS A 375 -2.82 18.07 -25.57
CA CYS A 375 -3.34 18.37 -26.91
C CYS A 375 -3.75 19.84 -27.07
N CYS A 376 -4.39 20.43 -26.05
CA CYS A 376 -4.78 21.84 -26.07
C CYS A 376 -3.59 22.80 -25.97
N LEU A 377 -2.51 22.39 -25.29
CA LEU A 377 -1.29 23.18 -25.15
C LEU A 377 -0.41 23.14 -26.41
N LEU A 378 -0.47 22.07 -27.21
CA LEU A 378 0.33 21.92 -28.43
C LEU A 378 0.11 23.03 -29.49
N PRO A 379 -1.13 23.45 -29.83
CA PRO A 379 -1.36 24.59 -30.71
C PRO A 379 -0.71 25.87 -30.18
N ILE A 380 -0.81 26.13 -28.87
CA ILE A 380 -0.28 27.32 -28.21
C ILE A 380 1.26 27.33 -28.26
N LEU A 381 1.88 26.19 -27.96
CA LEU A 381 3.33 25.99 -28.07
C LEU A 381 3.81 26.15 -29.52
N ARG A 382 3.04 25.64 -30.49
CA ARG A 382 3.35 25.78 -31.92
C ARG A 382 3.31 27.24 -32.37
N THR A 383 2.30 28.01 -31.98
CA THR A 383 2.26 29.45 -32.29
C THR A 383 3.38 30.22 -31.61
N TYR A 384 3.73 29.87 -30.37
CA TYR A 384 4.82 30.53 -29.65
C TYR A 384 6.17 30.32 -30.32
N VAL A 385 6.50 29.09 -30.73
CA VAL A 385 7.78 28.78 -31.36
C VAL A 385 7.89 29.31 -32.78
N VAL A 386 6.81 29.26 -33.57
CA VAL A 386 6.80 29.93 -34.90
C VAL A 386 7.05 31.42 -34.72
N ARG A 387 6.49 32.04 -33.68
CA ARG A 387 6.71 33.45 -33.37
C ARG A 387 8.13 33.74 -32.89
N GLU A 388 8.72 32.86 -32.09
CA GLU A 388 10.10 32.96 -31.63
C GLU A 388 11.09 32.82 -32.81
N GLU A 389 10.90 31.83 -33.69
CA GLU A 389 11.70 31.68 -34.91
C GLU A 389 11.55 32.89 -35.84
N GLN A 390 10.33 33.43 -36.00
CA GLN A 390 10.11 34.67 -36.76
C GLN A 390 10.81 35.87 -36.11
N LEU A 391 10.80 35.96 -34.78
CA LEU A 391 11.46 37.06 -34.04
C LEU A 391 12.99 36.95 -34.16
N VAL A 392 13.55 35.75 -34.02
CA VAL A 392 14.99 35.48 -34.19
C VAL A 392 15.41 35.78 -35.62
N ASN A 393 14.64 35.33 -36.61
CA ASN A 393 14.90 35.64 -38.03
C ASN A 393 14.77 37.14 -38.32
N ALA A 394 13.83 37.86 -37.68
CA ALA A 394 13.70 39.32 -37.80
C ALA A 394 14.88 40.07 -37.15
N LEU A 395 15.36 39.59 -36.00
CA LEU A 395 16.56 40.12 -35.34
C LEU A 395 17.84 39.87 -36.16
N GLU A 396 18.01 38.69 -36.74
CA GLU A 396 19.17 38.38 -37.60
C GLU A 396 19.13 39.10 -38.96
N THR A 397 17.95 39.46 -39.45
CA THR A 397 17.78 40.25 -40.68
C THR A 397 17.84 41.76 -40.45
N THR A 398 17.92 42.21 -39.19
CA THR A 398 18.10 43.62 -38.85
C THR A 398 19.52 44.07 -39.25
N PRO A 399 19.68 45.10 -40.10
CA PRO A 399 20.95 45.45 -40.76
C PRO A 399 22.09 45.78 -39.79
N LEU A 400 21.77 46.26 -38.59
CA LEU A 400 22.71 46.57 -37.52
C LEU A 400 23.49 45.34 -37.02
N ILE A 401 22.83 44.17 -36.94
CA ILE A 401 23.46 42.93 -36.46
C ILE A 401 24.26 42.25 -37.58
N LYS A 402 23.80 42.35 -38.83
CA LYS A 402 24.61 41.94 -40.00
C LYS A 402 25.90 42.75 -40.11
N GLN A 403 25.85 44.06 -39.90
CA GLN A 403 27.05 44.91 -39.89
C GLN A 403 28.05 44.52 -38.79
N GLN A 404 27.60 44.30 -37.56
CA GLN A 404 28.48 43.86 -36.46
C GLN A 404 29.09 42.47 -36.72
N LYS A 405 28.31 41.55 -37.32
CA LYS A 405 28.80 40.20 -37.66
C LYS A 405 29.81 40.23 -38.81
N GLU A 406 29.61 41.09 -39.81
CA GLU A 406 30.59 41.29 -40.89
C GLU A 406 31.86 42.02 -40.41
N GLU A 407 31.75 43.00 -39.50
CA GLU A 407 32.91 43.66 -38.89
C GLU A 407 33.77 42.68 -38.09
N SER A 408 33.17 41.85 -37.24
CA SER A 408 33.91 40.86 -36.44
C SER A 408 34.61 39.80 -37.30
N ILE A 409 34.00 39.39 -38.43
CA ILE A 409 34.61 38.47 -39.40
C ILE A 409 35.76 39.16 -40.16
N ASN A 410 35.62 40.43 -40.52
CA ASN A 410 36.68 41.21 -41.18
C ASN A 410 37.88 41.48 -40.25
N ILE A 411 37.64 41.72 -38.96
CA ILE A 411 38.70 41.85 -37.95
C ILE A 411 39.48 40.54 -37.82
N SER A 412 38.78 39.39 -37.77
CA SER A 412 39.41 38.07 -37.69
C SER A 412 40.23 37.72 -38.95
N ARG A 413 39.78 38.12 -40.16
CA ARG A 413 40.55 37.93 -41.40
C ARG A 413 41.79 38.82 -41.47
N LYS A 414 41.74 40.05 -40.96
CA LYS A 414 42.92 40.95 -40.91
C LYS A 414 44.03 40.44 -39.98
N MET A 415 43.70 39.65 -38.96
CA MET A 415 44.70 39.05 -38.07
C MET A 415 45.37 37.79 -38.64
N ALA A 416 44.88 37.24 -39.77
CA ALA A 416 45.31 35.93 -40.29
C ALA A 416 46.17 35.98 -41.57
N SER A 417 46.82 37.11 -41.90
CA SER A 417 47.76 37.18 -43.05
C SER A 417 49.22 36.99 -42.60
N PRO A 418 49.92 35.92 -43.02
CA PRO A 418 51.34 35.72 -42.75
C PRO A 418 52.23 36.38 -43.83
N ARG A 419 53.26 37.13 -43.40
CA ARG A 419 54.40 37.49 -44.24
C ARG A 419 55.19 36.23 -44.62
N SER A 420 55.42 36.07 -45.91
CA SER A 420 56.18 34.99 -46.52
C SER A 420 57.69 35.13 -46.31
N SER A 421 58.33 33.97 -46.19
CA SER A 421 59.76 33.69 -46.10
C SER A 421 60.45 33.63 -47.47
N THR A 422 61.75 33.92 -47.52
CA THR A 422 62.78 33.19 -48.32
C THR A 422 64.11 33.30 -47.53
N GLY A 423 64.99 32.29 -47.40
CA GLY A 423 65.03 30.91 -47.89
C GLY A 423 66.16 30.11 -47.20
N ALA A 424 66.20 28.81 -47.52
CA ALA A 424 67.28 27.80 -47.45
C ALA A 424 68.20 27.75 -46.20
N THR A 425 68.46 26.58 -45.59
CA THR A 425 69.26 25.48 -46.16
C THR A 425 69.19 24.21 -45.27
N THR A 426 69.33 23.07 -45.92
CA THR A 426 69.47 21.64 -45.56
C THR A 426 70.33 21.26 -44.34
N ALA A 427 69.92 20.25 -43.53
CA ALA A 427 70.68 19.00 -43.24
C ALA A 427 70.20 18.21 -41.98
N GLN A 428 69.89 16.93 -42.21
CA GLN A 428 70.20 15.69 -41.46
C GLN A 428 69.90 15.45 -39.95
N LEU A 429 69.12 14.37 -39.73
CA LEU A 429 69.29 13.21 -38.81
C LEU A 429 69.58 13.40 -37.30
N LYS A 430 68.66 12.91 -36.43
CA LYS A 430 68.79 11.64 -35.64
C LYS A 430 67.72 11.50 -34.52
N ASN A 431 67.20 10.28 -34.40
CA ASN A 431 66.82 9.50 -33.19
C ASN A 431 65.72 10.01 -32.22
N ILE A 432 64.54 9.35 -32.14
CA ILE A 432 64.08 8.25 -31.21
C ILE A 432 63.75 8.77 -29.79
N PRO A 433 62.75 8.26 -29.00
CA PRO A 433 61.72 7.22 -29.21
C PRO A 433 60.26 7.62 -28.85
N GLN A 434 59.34 6.72 -29.21
CA GLN A 434 57.99 6.54 -28.64
C GLN A 434 58.01 6.23 -27.13
N GLN A 435 57.01 6.74 -26.39
CA GLN A 435 56.54 6.11 -25.16
C GLN A 435 55.01 6.05 -25.10
N GLN A 436 54.55 4.90 -24.63
CA GLN A 436 53.18 4.44 -24.42
C GLN A 436 52.39 5.32 -23.44
N THR A 437 51.08 5.45 -23.66
CA THR A 437 50.13 5.72 -22.58
C THR A 437 49.07 4.62 -22.53
N SER A 438 49.19 3.81 -21.49
CA SER A 438 48.28 2.75 -21.08
C SER A 438 47.09 3.31 -20.30
N ALA A 439 45.95 2.65 -20.53
CA ALA A 439 44.70 2.59 -19.77
C ALA A 439 44.65 3.14 -18.33
N GLN A 440 43.56 3.84 -18.02
CA GLN A 440 42.97 3.90 -16.68
C GLN A 440 41.49 3.50 -16.74
N GLN A 441 41.18 2.34 -16.15
CA GLN A 441 39.84 1.92 -15.76
C GLN A 441 39.40 2.64 -14.47
N PRO A 442 38.09 2.88 -14.26
CA PRO A 442 37.56 3.39 -13.00
C PRO A 442 37.50 2.27 -11.94
N PRO A 443 37.64 2.58 -10.64
CA PRO A 443 37.75 1.57 -9.60
C PRO A 443 36.39 0.97 -9.23
N HIS A 444 36.38 -0.35 -9.10
CA HIS A 444 35.34 -1.15 -8.49
C HIS A 444 35.21 -0.82 -6.99
N THR A 445 34.02 -0.41 -6.58
CA THR A 445 33.57 -0.42 -5.18
C THR A 445 33.38 -1.86 -4.71
N ARG A 446 34.15 -2.28 -3.70
CA ARG A 446 33.94 -3.53 -2.96
C ARG A 446 32.93 -3.35 -1.82
N PRO A 447 32.17 -4.39 -1.46
CA PRO A 447 31.19 -4.34 -0.38
C PRO A 447 31.88 -4.40 0.98
N VAL A 448 31.38 -3.59 1.92
CA VAL A 448 31.79 -3.56 3.32
C VAL A 448 31.24 -4.80 4.03
N THR A 449 32.13 -5.67 4.48
CA THR A 449 31.84 -6.76 5.41
C THR A 449 31.79 -6.20 6.83
N ILE A 450 30.61 -6.19 7.46
CA ILE A 450 30.46 -5.88 8.89
C ILE A 450 30.85 -7.14 9.67
N LYS A 451 31.98 -7.09 10.38
CA LYS A 451 32.36 -8.07 11.40
C LYS A 451 31.50 -7.85 12.64
N GLN A 452 30.77 -8.89 13.07
CA GLN A 452 30.24 -8.99 14.43
C GLN A 452 31.40 -8.99 15.42
N VAL A 453 31.39 -8.04 16.35
CA VAL A 453 32.22 -8.06 17.56
C VAL A 453 31.40 -8.75 18.64
N THR A 454 31.79 -9.98 18.98
CA THR A 454 31.38 -10.67 20.19
C THR A 454 32.07 -10.01 21.38
N GLY A 455 31.31 -9.29 22.20
CA GLY A 455 31.73 -8.84 23.53
C GLY A 455 31.16 -9.76 24.60
N GLN A 456 32.03 -10.61 25.16
CA GLN A 456 31.84 -11.24 26.46
C GLN A 456 32.03 -10.19 27.56
N VAL A 457 31.00 -9.98 28.37
CA VAL A 457 31.06 -9.53 29.78
C VAL A 457 29.84 -10.20 30.42
N GLY A 458 29.88 -11.05 31.44
CA GLY A 458 30.82 -11.10 32.55
C GLY A 458 30.17 -10.54 33.83
N LEU A 459 28.96 -11.02 34.20
CA LEU A 459 28.45 -11.30 35.55
C LEU A 459 26.95 -11.60 35.51
#